data_AF-A0A164PF47-F1
#
_entry.id   AF-A0A164PF47-F1
#
_cell.length_a   1.000
_cell.length_b   1.000
_cell.length_c   1.000
_cell.angle_alpha   90.00
_cell.angle_beta   90.00
_cell.angle_gamma   90.00
#
_symmetry.space_group_name_H-M   'P 1'
#
loop_
_entity.id
_entity.type
_entity.pdbx_description
1 polymer ?
#
loop_
_entity_poly.entity_id
_entity_poly.type
_entity_poly.pdbx_seq_one_letter_code
_entity_poly.pdbx_strand_id
1 'polypeptide(L)'
;MSASPEQETPALAYPWFVDWAEDWFFPQYARRLASGNREGTYTWCAQWWRHREVAVRMAALWQAWEAARITPDGSAMNGWWLMHADPTMRVLTDAANGPMWRCTPQRHDQVATLPVEAVPPGYFPKPPAQELSPQPARSRTKTATGNGSSPAGGRPSTNIIDDLDDGLDL
;
A
#
# COMPACT_ATOMS: atom_id res chain seq x y z
N MET A 1 -0.79 32.74 28.21
CA MET A 1 -0.41 32.01 26.98
C MET A 1 -0.92 30.59 27.15
N SER A 2 -2.09 30.27 26.61
CA SER A 2 -2.64 28.92 26.69
C SER A 2 -1.96 28.04 25.65
N ALA A 3 -1.38 26.92 26.08
CA ALA A 3 -0.80 25.93 25.18
C ALA A 3 -1.91 25.36 24.27
N SER A 4 -1.66 25.31 22.96
CA SER A 4 -2.53 24.56 22.04
C SER A 4 -2.56 23.10 22.46
N PRO A 5 -3.72 22.42 22.42
CA PRO A 5 -3.79 21.00 22.73
C PRO A 5 -2.92 20.22 21.73
N GLU A 6 -2.03 19.39 22.26
CA GLU A 6 -1.17 18.51 21.48
C GLU A 6 -2.08 17.51 20.76
N GLN A 7 -2.22 17.66 19.44
CA GLN A 7 -3.02 16.77 18.60
C GLN A 7 -2.35 15.39 18.59
N GLU A 8 -2.94 14.44 19.33
CA GLU A 8 -2.50 13.05 19.33
C GLU A 8 -2.69 12.48 17.92
N THR A 9 -1.60 12.03 17.29
CA THR A 9 -1.68 11.41 15.96
C THR A 9 -2.47 10.11 16.10
N PRO A 10 -3.59 9.94 15.38
CA PRO A 10 -4.37 8.71 15.46
C PRO A 10 -3.50 7.49 15.15
N ALA A 11 -3.68 6.41 15.91
CA ALA A 11 -3.01 5.15 15.62
C ALA A 11 -3.39 4.65 14.22
N LEU A 12 -2.43 4.05 13.51
CA LEU A 12 -2.66 3.44 12.20
C LEU A 12 -3.68 2.30 12.33
N ALA A 13 -4.62 2.21 11.37
CA ALA A 13 -5.58 1.11 11.37
C ALA A 13 -4.90 -0.19 10.94
N TYR A 14 -3.96 -0.10 9.99
CA TYR A 14 -3.06 -1.18 9.63
C TYR A 14 -1.63 -0.76 9.93
N PRO A 15 -0.86 -1.47 10.77
CA PRO A 15 0.53 -1.12 11.07
C PRO A 15 1.47 -1.23 9.86
N TRP A 16 1.08 -2.00 8.85
CA TRP A 16 1.89 -2.27 7.68
C TRP A 16 1.04 -2.36 6.41
N PHE A 17 1.60 -1.88 5.29
CA PHE A 17 0.86 -1.79 4.02
C PHE A 17 0.53 -3.15 3.41
N VAL A 18 1.28 -4.21 3.74
CA VAL A 18 0.99 -5.55 3.23
C VAL A 18 -0.28 -6.08 3.87
N ASP A 19 -0.41 -5.94 5.19
CA ASP A 19 -1.62 -6.34 5.93
C ASP A 19 -2.84 -5.57 5.39
N TRP A 20 -2.71 -4.25 5.21
CA TRP A 20 -3.75 -3.44 4.56
C TRP A 20 -4.08 -3.92 3.15
N ALA A 21 -3.06 -4.26 2.35
CA ALA A 21 -3.24 -4.66 0.96
C ALA A 21 -4.01 -5.98 0.87
N GLU A 22 -3.61 -6.97 1.67
CA GLU A 22 -4.15 -8.33 1.66
C GLU A 22 -5.53 -8.42 2.31
N ASP A 23 -5.71 -7.79 3.47
CA ASP A 23 -6.95 -7.90 4.25
C ASP A 23 -8.04 -6.92 3.79
N TRP A 24 -7.64 -5.74 3.30
CA TRP A 24 -8.59 -4.68 2.95
C TRP A 24 -8.54 -4.27 1.48
N PHE A 25 -7.38 -4.01 0.87
CA PHE A 25 -7.37 -3.36 -0.45
C PHE A 25 -7.74 -4.30 -1.61
N PHE A 26 -7.09 -5.46 -1.72
CA PHE A 26 -7.30 -6.37 -2.84
C PHE A 26 -8.72 -6.95 -2.92
N PRO A 27 -9.41 -7.27 -1.80
CA PRO A 27 -10.81 -7.69 -1.84
C PRO A 27 -11.75 -6.71 -2.56
N GLN A 28 -11.38 -5.42 -2.65
CA GLN A 28 -12.25 -4.41 -3.26
C GLN A 28 -12.24 -4.44 -4.80
N TYR A 29 -11.30 -5.18 -5.41
CA TYR A 29 -11.15 -5.26 -6.86
C TYR A 29 -11.56 -6.62 -7.42
N ALA A 30 -12.83 -6.73 -7.80
CA ALA A 30 -13.33 -7.83 -8.62
C ALA A 30 -13.18 -7.50 -10.12
N ARG A 31 -12.18 -8.10 -10.79
CA ARG A 31 -11.92 -7.88 -12.23
C ARG A 31 -11.83 -9.19 -13.00
N ARG A 32 -12.27 -9.18 -14.25
CA ARG A 32 -12.03 -10.28 -15.18
C ARG A 32 -10.58 -10.25 -15.65
N LEU A 33 -9.76 -11.09 -15.04
CA LEU A 33 -8.36 -11.25 -15.42
C LEU A 33 -8.25 -12.14 -16.65
N ALA A 34 -7.44 -11.73 -17.62
CA ALA A 34 -7.21 -12.46 -18.85
C ALA A 34 -5.77 -12.99 -18.92
N SER A 35 -5.60 -14.09 -19.64
CA SER A 35 -4.28 -14.56 -20.07
C SER A 35 -4.01 -14.03 -21.49
N GLY A 36 -2.80 -13.53 -21.75
CA GLY A 36 -2.36 -13.24 -23.12
C GLY A 36 -2.08 -11.77 -23.47
N ASN A 37 -1.88 -10.90 -22.47
CA ASN A 37 -1.23 -9.60 -22.61
C ASN A 37 -1.82 -8.69 -23.69
N ARG A 38 -3.16 -8.58 -23.73
CA ARG A 38 -3.90 -7.86 -24.79
C ARG A 38 -4.40 -6.52 -24.31
N GLU A 39 -4.45 -5.56 -25.22
CA GLU A 39 -5.09 -4.26 -24.97
C GLU A 39 -6.56 -4.42 -24.54
N GLY A 40 -7.01 -3.56 -23.62
CA GLY A 40 -8.37 -3.62 -23.09
C GLY A 40 -8.65 -4.81 -22.17
N THR A 41 -7.63 -5.59 -21.80
CA THR A 41 -7.74 -6.69 -20.82
C THR A 41 -6.94 -6.40 -19.56
N TYR A 42 -7.28 -7.11 -18.48
CA TYR A 42 -6.62 -6.95 -17.18
C TYR A 42 -5.75 -8.16 -16.85
N THR A 43 -4.61 -7.91 -16.19
CA THR A 43 -3.78 -8.96 -15.59
C THR A 43 -3.42 -8.62 -14.16
N TRP A 44 -3.04 -9.64 -13.40
CA TRP A 44 -2.52 -9.52 -12.06
C TRP A 44 -1.49 -10.63 -11.82
N CYS A 45 -0.38 -10.29 -11.16
CA CYS A 45 0.57 -11.29 -10.69
C CYS A 45 0.26 -11.61 -9.23
N ALA A 46 0.03 -12.89 -8.90
CA ALA A 46 -0.12 -13.32 -7.51
C ALA A 46 1.12 -12.99 -6.65
N GLN A 47 2.30 -12.88 -7.28
CA GLN A 47 3.56 -12.46 -6.64
C GLN A 47 3.80 -10.95 -6.82
N TRP A 48 2.76 -10.12 -6.67
CA TRP A 48 2.79 -8.68 -6.93
C TRP A 48 3.96 -7.94 -6.26
N TRP A 49 4.39 -8.38 -5.08
CA TRP A 49 5.52 -7.81 -4.33
C TRP A 49 6.87 -7.93 -5.06
N ARG A 50 7.00 -8.84 -6.04
CA ARG A 50 8.20 -8.96 -6.89
C ARG A 50 8.29 -7.86 -7.95
N HIS A 51 7.22 -7.13 -8.19
CA HIS A 51 7.20 -5.99 -9.09
C HIS A 51 7.37 -4.71 -8.27
N ARG A 52 8.60 -4.16 -8.24
CA ARG A 52 8.93 -2.99 -7.40
C ARG A 52 7.98 -1.82 -7.60
N GLU A 53 7.61 -1.53 -8.84
CA GLU A 53 6.63 -0.47 -9.17
C GLU A 53 5.26 -0.70 -8.53
N VAL A 54 4.81 -1.96 -8.47
CA VAL A 54 3.55 -2.34 -7.80
C VAL A 54 3.70 -2.15 -6.30
N ALA A 55 4.75 -2.71 -5.70
CA ALA A 55 4.94 -2.68 -4.25
C ALA A 55 5.04 -1.26 -3.68
N VAL A 56 5.80 -0.37 -4.33
CA VAL A 56 5.93 1.03 -3.86
C VAL A 56 4.62 1.80 -4.00
N ARG A 57 3.83 1.52 -5.05
CA ARG A 57 2.52 2.17 -5.23
C ARG A 57 1.51 1.66 -4.20
N MET A 58 1.51 0.37 -3.87
CA MET A 58 0.67 -0.16 -2.77
C MET A 58 0.99 0.52 -1.44
N ALA A 59 2.28 0.67 -1.10
CA ALA A 59 2.67 1.38 0.12
C ALA A 59 2.23 2.85 0.12
N ALA A 60 2.30 3.53 -1.03
CA ALA A 60 1.83 4.92 -1.16
C ALA A 60 0.30 5.03 -1.03
N LEU A 61 -0.46 4.11 -1.64
CA LEU A 61 -1.91 4.06 -1.53
C LEU A 61 -2.35 3.86 -0.07
N TRP A 62 -1.69 2.95 0.66
CA TRP A 62 -1.94 2.73 2.08
C TRP A 62 -1.74 4.00 2.91
N GLN A 63 -0.62 4.72 2.72
CA GLN A 63 -0.37 5.96 3.46
C GLN A 63 -1.45 7.03 3.18
N ALA A 64 -1.87 7.15 1.92
CA ALA A 64 -2.93 8.09 1.55
C ALA A 64 -4.30 7.65 2.11
N TRP A 65 -4.54 6.33 2.19
CA TRP A 65 -5.76 5.75 2.78
C TRP A 65 -5.82 5.99 4.29
N GLU A 66 -4.71 5.79 5.00
CA GLU A 66 -4.59 6.07 6.44
C GLU A 66 -4.88 7.56 6.73
N ALA A 67 -4.40 8.47 5.89
CA ALA A 67 -4.73 9.89 6.00
C ALA A 67 -6.22 10.17 5.69
N ALA A 68 -6.76 9.54 4.65
CA ALA A 68 -8.15 9.74 4.24
C ALA A 68 -9.14 9.27 5.32
N ARG A 69 -8.92 8.12 5.97
CA ARG A 69 -9.86 7.57 6.97
C ARG A 69 -10.01 8.43 8.23
N ILE A 70 -8.96 9.16 8.61
CA ILE A 70 -8.95 9.99 9.82
C ILE A 70 -9.38 11.43 9.53
N THR A 71 -9.55 11.77 8.26
CA THR A 71 -9.98 13.10 7.85
C THR A 71 -11.48 13.24 8.16
N PRO A 72 -11.92 14.29 8.90
CA PRO A 72 -13.33 14.47 9.28
C PRO A 72 -14.29 14.73 8.10
N ASP A 73 -13.75 15.06 6.93
CA ASP A 73 -14.51 15.26 5.70
C ASP A 73 -14.97 13.92 5.12
N GLY A 74 -16.28 13.68 5.09
CA GLY A 74 -16.87 12.47 4.53
C GLY A 74 -16.54 12.23 3.04
N SER A 75 -16.09 13.26 2.32
CA SER A 75 -15.63 13.11 0.94
C SER A 75 -14.19 12.60 0.80
N ALA A 76 -13.40 12.60 1.88
CA ALA A 76 -11.97 12.28 1.83
C ALA A 76 -11.68 10.87 1.32
N MET A 77 -12.43 9.87 1.78
CA MET A 77 -12.27 8.48 1.31
C MET A 77 -12.65 8.34 -0.16
N ASN A 78 -13.74 8.99 -0.59
CA ASN A 78 -14.13 9.02 -2.00
C ASN A 78 -13.08 9.72 -2.88
N GLY A 79 -12.51 10.83 -2.39
CA GLY A 79 -11.39 11.51 -3.04
C GLY A 79 -10.16 10.62 -3.19
N TRP A 80 -9.85 9.82 -2.16
CA TRP A 80 -8.76 8.84 -2.22
C TRP A 80 -8.99 7.78 -3.32
N TRP A 81 -10.21 7.26 -3.46
CA TRP A 81 -10.55 6.32 -4.53
C TRP A 81 -10.31 6.94 -5.92
N LEU A 82 -10.91 8.11 -6.16
CA LEU A 82 -10.92 8.76 -7.47
C LEU A 82 -9.54 9.27 -7.88
N MET A 83 -8.76 9.79 -6.93
CA MET A 83 -7.50 10.47 -7.20
C MET A 83 -6.28 9.55 -7.09
N HIS A 84 -6.37 8.46 -6.32
CA HIS A 84 -5.23 7.61 -6.02
C HIS A 84 -5.48 6.16 -6.40
N ALA A 85 -6.46 5.50 -5.80
CA ALA A 85 -6.64 4.05 -5.93
C ALA A 85 -6.97 3.63 -7.36
N ASP A 86 -8.01 4.21 -7.96
CA ASP A 86 -8.49 3.80 -9.28
C ASP A 86 -7.53 4.13 -10.42
N PRO A 87 -6.93 5.34 -10.49
CA PRO A 87 -5.90 5.63 -11.48
C PRO A 87 -4.70 4.69 -11.34
N THR A 88 -4.29 4.38 -10.10
CA THR A 88 -3.19 3.44 -9.85
C THR A 88 -3.54 2.05 -10.35
N MET A 89 -4.70 1.52 -9.97
CA MET A 89 -5.13 0.17 -10.35
C MET A 89 -5.40 0.04 -11.84
N ARG A 90 -5.85 1.10 -12.52
CA ARG A 90 -5.93 1.12 -13.99
C ARG A 90 -4.58 0.85 -14.63
N VAL A 91 -3.51 1.49 -14.15
CA VAL A 91 -2.15 1.28 -14.68
C VAL A 91 -1.59 -0.09 -14.28
N LEU A 92 -1.75 -0.48 -13.02
CA LEU A 92 -1.15 -1.71 -12.52
C LEU A 92 -1.75 -2.97 -13.15
N THR A 93 -3.05 -2.94 -13.46
CA THR A 93 -3.76 -4.08 -14.03
C THR A 93 -3.81 -4.09 -15.56
N ASP A 94 -3.28 -3.07 -16.25
CA ASP A 94 -3.23 -3.05 -17.72
C ASP A 94 -2.39 -4.23 -18.25
N ALA A 95 -3.04 -5.18 -18.94
CA ALA A 95 -2.39 -6.38 -19.44
C ALA A 95 -1.48 -6.12 -20.66
N ALA A 96 -1.64 -5.01 -21.36
CA ALA A 96 -0.79 -4.66 -22.49
C ALA A 96 0.42 -3.84 -22.05
N ASN A 97 0.22 -2.86 -21.16
CA ASN A 97 1.23 -1.84 -20.86
C ASN A 97 1.63 -1.74 -19.38
N GLY A 98 0.92 -2.43 -18.47
CA GLY A 98 1.17 -2.34 -17.03
C GLY A 98 2.45 -3.07 -16.60
N PRO A 99 2.96 -2.81 -15.39
CA PRO A 99 4.22 -3.41 -14.89
C PRO A 99 4.17 -4.94 -14.71
N MET A 100 2.98 -5.53 -14.79
CA MET A 100 2.75 -6.96 -14.71
C MET A 100 2.31 -7.56 -16.06
N TRP A 101 2.47 -6.83 -17.17
CA TRP A 101 1.97 -7.25 -18.49
C TRP A 101 2.46 -8.64 -18.93
N ARG A 102 3.64 -9.11 -18.48
CA ARG A 102 4.14 -10.48 -18.79
C ARG A 102 3.61 -11.59 -17.88
N CYS A 103 2.95 -11.22 -16.79
CA CYS A 103 2.42 -12.15 -15.82
C CYS A 103 0.99 -12.56 -16.17
N THR A 104 0.58 -13.71 -15.63
CA THR A 104 -0.82 -14.13 -15.53
C THR A 104 -1.13 -14.42 -14.05
N PRO A 105 -2.40 -14.63 -13.68
CA PRO A 105 -2.73 -14.96 -12.29
C PRO A 105 -2.01 -16.23 -11.78
N GLN A 106 -1.62 -17.14 -12.69
CA GLN A 106 -0.94 -18.40 -12.36
C GLN A 106 0.58 -18.38 -12.63
N ARG A 107 1.12 -17.40 -13.36
CA ARG A 107 2.53 -17.36 -13.75
C ARG A 107 3.15 -15.99 -13.53
N HIS A 108 4.23 -15.96 -12.76
CA HIS A 108 5.12 -14.80 -12.66
C HIS A 108 6.18 -14.83 -13.76
N ASP A 109 6.46 -13.66 -14.34
CA ASP A 109 7.55 -13.43 -15.29
C ASP A 109 8.24 -12.11 -14.93
N GLN A 110 9.54 -12.18 -14.64
CA GLN A 110 10.28 -11.04 -14.15
C GLN A 110 10.59 -10.08 -15.30
N VAL A 111 10.11 -8.84 -15.17
CA VAL A 111 10.40 -7.76 -16.11
C VAL A 111 11.58 -6.95 -15.59
N ALA A 112 12.52 -6.61 -16.48
CA ALA A 112 13.65 -5.75 -16.15
C ALA A 112 13.17 -4.35 -15.75
N THR A 113 13.86 -3.71 -14.80
CA THR A 113 13.67 -2.28 -14.52
C THR A 113 14.15 -1.44 -15.69
N LEU A 114 13.81 -0.14 -15.67
CA LEU A 114 14.33 0.79 -16.67
C LEU A 114 15.86 0.69 -16.77
N PRO A 115 16.42 0.64 -17.99
CA PRO A 115 17.87 0.74 -18.17
C PRO A 115 18.29 2.16 -17.79
N VAL A 116 19.28 2.28 -16.91
CA VAL A 116 19.79 3.57 -16.46
C VAL A 116 21.30 3.55 -16.57
N GLU A 117 21.87 4.58 -17.21
CA GLU A 117 23.29 4.88 -17.13
C GLU A 117 23.56 5.74 -15.88
N ALA A 118 24.69 5.51 -15.22
CA ALA A 118 25.08 6.36 -14.10
C ALA A 118 25.23 7.80 -14.55
N VAL A 119 24.66 8.73 -13.80
CA VAL A 119 24.81 10.16 -14.06
C VAL A 119 26.31 10.52 -13.96
N PRO A 120 26.92 11.14 -15.00
CA PRO A 120 28.33 11.52 -14.95
C PRO A 120 28.63 12.46 -13.78
N PRO A 121 29.82 12.36 -13.15
CA PRO A 121 30.23 13.28 -12.09
C PRO A 121 30.10 14.75 -12.53
N GLY A 122 29.45 15.57 -11.72
CA GLY A 122 29.27 17.01 -12.00
C GLY A 122 28.11 17.38 -12.92
N TYR A 123 27.38 16.41 -13.49
CA TYR A 123 26.22 16.71 -14.35
C TYR A 123 25.07 17.39 -13.59
N PHE A 124 24.80 16.94 -12.36
CA PHE A 124 23.95 17.66 -11.40
C PHE A 124 24.84 18.21 -10.29
N PRO A 125 24.96 19.54 -10.13
CA PRO A 125 25.71 20.11 -9.02
C PRO A 125 25.04 19.67 -7.71
N LYS A 126 25.80 19.03 -6.82
CA LYS A 126 25.31 18.71 -5.48
C LYS A 126 24.98 20.06 -4.80
N PRO A 127 23.73 20.30 -4.37
CA PRO A 127 23.45 21.50 -3.59
C PRO A 127 24.36 21.50 -2.35
N PRO A 128 24.80 22.69 -1.87
CA PRO A 128 25.56 22.77 -0.64
C PRO A 128 24.82 21.95 0.42
N ALA A 129 25.56 21.17 1.21
CA ALA A 129 24.96 20.34 2.23
C ALA A 129 24.09 21.23 3.11
N GLN A 130 22.77 21.13 2.97
CA GLN A 130 21.87 21.63 3.99
C GLN A 130 22.17 20.76 5.19
N GLU A 131 22.67 21.39 6.24
CA GLU A 131 22.75 20.77 7.55
C GLU A 131 21.32 20.34 7.87
N LEU A 132 21.05 19.04 7.73
CA LEU A 132 19.79 18.46 8.09
C LEU A 132 19.62 18.77 9.57
N SER A 133 18.84 19.80 9.89
CA SER A 133 18.49 20.11 11.27
C SER A 133 18.03 18.79 11.89
N PRO A 134 18.65 18.34 12.99
CA PRO A 134 18.27 17.08 13.60
C PRO A 134 16.76 17.16 13.88
N GLN A 135 15.99 16.34 13.16
CA GLN A 135 14.58 16.22 13.48
C GLN A 135 14.51 15.73 14.92
N PRO A 136 13.65 16.33 15.76
CA PRO A 136 13.49 15.85 17.12
C PRO A 136 13.18 14.35 17.04
N ALA A 137 14.00 13.55 17.70
CA ALA A 137 13.80 12.11 17.78
C ALA A 137 12.36 11.90 18.25
N ARG A 138 11.51 11.29 17.40
CA ARG A 138 10.18 10.86 17.84
C ARG A 138 10.39 9.98 19.06
N SER A 139 9.93 10.45 20.22
CA SER A 139 10.06 9.75 21.49
C SER A 139 9.43 8.37 21.35
N ARG A 140 10.26 7.33 21.23
CA ARG A 140 9.78 5.96 21.47
C ARG A 140 9.49 5.87 22.95
N THR A 141 8.24 6.04 23.33
CA THR A 141 7.77 5.69 24.68
C THR A 141 8.08 4.22 24.89
N LYS A 142 9.00 3.96 25.82
CA LYS A 142 9.42 2.63 26.22
C LYS A 142 8.31 2.07 27.12
N THR A 143 7.37 1.32 26.56
CA THR A 143 6.37 0.61 27.37
C THR A 143 7.10 -0.39 28.25
N ALA A 144 6.95 -0.23 29.56
CA ALA A 144 7.60 -1.05 30.56
C ALA A 144 7.21 -2.53 30.40
N THR A 145 8.23 -3.39 30.46
CA THR A 145 8.12 -4.84 30.51
C THR A 145 7.35 -5.26 31.75
N GLY A 146 6.09 -5.65 31.57
CA GLY A 146 5.35 -6.45 32.54
C GLY A 146 5.58 -7.93 32.23
N ASN A 147 6.20 -8.65 33.17
CA ASN A 147 6.37 -10.09 33.11
C ASN A 147 5.00 -10.78 33.09
N GLY A 148 4.68 -11.44 31.98
CA GLY A 148 3.53 -12.32 31.84
C GLY A 148 3.96 -13.58 31.09
N SER A 149 4.04 -14.68 31.82
CA SER A 149 4.43 -16.00 31.33
C SER A 149 3.59 -16.45 30.14
N SER A 150 4.26 -16.92 29.09
CA SER A 150 3.64 -17.56 27.93
C SER A 150 3.07 -18.94 28.32
N PRO A 151 1.91 -19.33 27.78
CA PRO A 151 1.70 -20.71 27.39
C PRO A 151 1.60 -20.82 25.87
N ALA A 152 2.11 -21.94 25.37
CA ALA A 152 1.97 -22.37 23.99
C ALA A 152 0.49 -22.54 23.61
N GLY A 153 0.10 -22.11 22.41
CA GLY A 153 -1.25 -22.32 21.87
C GLY A 153 -1.25 -22.09 20.36
N GLY A 154 -1.66 -23.11 19.60
CA GLY A 154 -1.53 -23.18 18.14
C GLY A 154 -2.38 -22.19 17.36
N ARG A 155 -2.01 -22.03 16.08
CA ARG A 155 -2.83 -21.34 15.07
C ARG A 155 -4.18 -22.05 14.92
N PRO A 156 -5.32 -21.35 15.06
CA PRO A 156 -6.56 -21.86 14.53
C PRO A 156 -6.63 -21.54 13.03
N SER A 157 -6.62 -22.59 12.21
CA SER A 157 -7.20 -22.56 10.87
C SER A 157 -8.71 -22.48 11.01
N THR A 158 -9.35 -21.54 10.31
CA THR A 158 -10.76 -21.69 9.96
C THR A 158 -11.00 -21.08 8.58
N ASN A 159 -11.12 -21.96 7.60
CA ASN A 159 -12.03 -21.72 6.48
C ASN A 159 -13.44 -21.71 7.05
N ILE A 160 -14.26 -20.71 6.71
CA ILE A 160 -15.67 -20.88 6.37
C ILE A 160 -16.05 -19.63 5.56
N ILE A 161 -16.34 -19.89 4.29
CA ILE A 161 -17.23 -19.08 3.46
C ILE A 161 -18.63 -19.58 3.83
N ASP A 162 -19.45 -18.70 4.38
CA ASP A 162 -20.90 -18.62 4.13
C ASP A 162 -21.43 -17.48 5.00
N ASP A 163 -21.72 -16.35 4.33
CA ASP A 163 -22.94 -15.54 4.52
C ASP A 163 -22.79 -14.26 3.70
N LEU A 164 -23.17 -14.38 2.43
CA LEU A 164 -23.75 -13.27 1.69
C LEU A 164 -25.13 -13.01 2.31
N ASP A 165 -25.28 -11.92 3.06
CA ASP A 165 -26.59 -11.29 3.22
C ASP A 165 -26.46 -9.77 3.12
N ASP A 166 -27.46 -9.24 2.44
CA ASP A 166 -27.59 -7.91 1.87
C ASP A 166 -27.73 -6.84 2.96
N GLY A 167 -26.92 -5.79 2.89
CA GLY A 167 -26.97 -4.72 3.88
C GLY A 167 -26.10 -3.51 3.55
N LEU A 168 -26.15 -3.06 2.29
CA LEU A 168 -25.61 -1.76 1.91
C LEU A 168 -26.49 -0.65 2.48
N ASP A 169 -26.20 -0.22 3.70
CA ASP A 169 -26.43 1.17 4.11
C ASP A 169 -25.07 1.88 4.08
N LEU A 170 -25.00 2.90 3.23
CA LEU A 170 -23.83 3.74 2.93
C LEU A 170 -23.21 4.40 4.16
#